data_AF-A0A936IBS9-F1
#
_entry.id   AF-A0A936IBS9-F1
#
_cell.length_a   1.000
_cell.length_b   1.000
_cell.length_c   1.000
_cell.angle_alpha   90.00
_cell.angle_beta   90.00
_cell.angle_gamma   90.00
#
_symmetry.space_group_name_H-M   'P 1'
#
loop_
_entity.id
_entity.type
_entity.pdbx_description
1 polymer ?
#
loop_
_entity_poly.entity_id
_entity_poly.type
_entity_poly.pdbx_seq_one_letter_code
_entity_poly.pdbx_strand_id
1 'polypeptide(L)'
;MNSGLIFKLGLVANVLLIILSVSGMYLSRGSEDGFSPQGKILAWLIPVILSLLIMLALFLRNKGNMTLANILLWIPATPFIIGVLITGFLALVFNLFGK
;
A
#
# COMPACT_ATOMS: atom_id res chain seq x y z
N MET A 1 11.16 19.13 -9.39
CA MET A 1 10.96 17.73 -8.96
C MET A 1 10.34 16.96 -10.11
N ASN A 2 10.96 15.88 -10.61
CA ASN A 2 10.48 15.18 -11.82
C ASN A 2 9.13 14.50 -11.54
N SER A 3 8.04 14.99 -12.14
CA SER A 3 6.68 14.43 -11.99
C SER A 3 6.62 12.91 -12.24
N GLY A 4 7.44 12.41 -13.16
CA GLY A 4 7.58 10.97 -13.41
C GLY A 4 8.20 10.17 -12.27
N LEU A 5 9.06 10.77 -11.44
CA LEU A 5 9.65 10.12 -10.27
C LEU A 5 8.60 9.99 -9.15
N ILE A 6 7.80 11.04 -8.93
CA ILE A 6 6.71 11.06 -7.95
C ILE A 6 5.67 9.97 -8.27
N PHE A 7 5.32 9.81 -9.54
CA PHE A 7 4.42 8.74 -9.98
C PHE A 7 4.99 7.36 -9.71
N LYS A 8 6.27 7.14 -10.07
CA LYS A 8 6.94 5.84 -9.88
C LYS A 8 7.02 5.45 -8.41
N LEU A 9 7.35 6.38 -7.52
CA LEU A 9 7.38 6.12 -6.08
C LEU A 9 6.00 5.74 -5.55
N GLY A 10 4.96 6.50 -5.92
CA GLY A 10 3.58 6.17 -5.54
C GLY A 10 3.14 4.79 -6.05
N LEU A 11 3.50 4.45 -7.30
CA LEU A 11 3.21 3.14 -7.87
C LEU A 11 3.91 2.02 -7.09
N VAL A 12 5.21 2.15 -6.81
CA VAL A 12 5.99 1.15 -6.06
C VAL A 12 5.40 0.93 -4.66
N ALA A 13 5.07 2.01 -3.95
CA ALA A 13 4.48 1.91 -2.61
C ALA A 13 3.15 1.15 -2.63
N ASN A 14 2.27 1.41 -3.60
CA ASN A 14 1.01 0.69 -3.74
C ASN A 14 1.20 -0.78 -4.12
N VAL A 15 2.14 -1.09 -5.02
CA VAL A 15 2.46 -2.47 -5.38
C VAL A 15 2.98 -3.25 -4.17
N LEU A 16 3.88 -2.65 -3.37
CA LEU A 16 4.33 -3.25 -2.11
C LEU A 16 3.17 -3.48 -1.14
N LEU A 17 2.26 -2.51 -1.01
CA LEU A 17 1.07 -2.63 -0.17
C LEU A 17 0.19 -3.82 -0.62
N ILE A 18 -0.01 -4.00 -1.93
CA ILE A 18 -0.76 -5.14 -2.47
C ILE A 18 -0.06 -6.45 -2.14
N ILE A 19 1.26 -6.54 -2.37
CA ILE A 19 2.04 -7.75 -2.06
C ILE A 19 1.91 -8.10 -0.58
N LEU A 20 2.12 -7.14 0.32
CA LEU A 20 2.01 -7.36 1.76
C LEU A 20 0.60 -7.78 2.18
N SER A 21 -0.42 -7.14 1.61
CA SER A 21 -1.83 -7.47 1.89
C SER A 21 -2.13 -8.92 1.47
N VAL A 22 -1.71 -9.30 0.26
CA VAL A 22 -1.92 -10.65 -0.26
C VAL A 22 -1.11 -11.68 0.54
N SER A 23 0.17 -11.42 0.81
CA SER A 23 1.01 -12.29 1.64
C SER A 23 0.43 -12.49 3.05
N GLY A 24 -0.08 -11.42 3.68
CA GLY A 24 -0.76 -11.51 4.97
C GLY A 24 -2.02 -12.39 4.92
N MET A 25 -2.79 -12.32 3.83
CA MET A 25 -3.95 -13.21 3.63
C MET A 25 -3.53 -14.69 3.45
N TYR A 26 -2.43 -14.95 2.74
CA TYR A 26 -1.92 -16.32 2.58
C TYR A 26 -1.37 -16.89 3.89
N LEU A 27 -0.70 -16.07 4.71
CA LEU A 27 -0.19 -16.49 6.01
C LEU A 27 -1.33 -16.75 7.02
N SER A 28 -2.38 -15.92 7.00
CA SER A 28 -3.58 -16.11 7.85
C SER A 28 -4.47 -17.30 7.46
N ARG A 29 -4.28 -17.91 6.28
CA ARG A 29 -5.01 -19.14 5.90
C ARG A 29 -4.64 -20.36 6.76
N GLY A 30 -3.50 -20.35 7.44
CA GLY A 30 -3.13 -21.39 8.42
C GLY A 30 -3.82 -21.27 9.77
N SER A 31 -4.45 -20.11 10.06
CA SER A 31 -5.17 -19.81 11.29
C SER A 31 -6.63 -19.50 10.95
N GLU A 32 -7.38 -20.51 10.51
CA GLU A 32 -8.75 -20.33 10.01
C GLU A 32 -9.76 -19.84 11.07
N ASP A 33 -9.37 -19.84 12.35
CA ASP A 33 -10.25 -19.53 13.49
C ASP A 33 -10.40 -18.03 13.81
N GLY A 34 -9.60 -17.14 13.19
CA GLY A 34 -9.53 -15.73 13.58
C GLY A 34 -10.46 -14.76 12.84
N PHE A 35 -10.87 -15.08 11.61
CA PHE A 35 -11.64 -14.17 10.75
C PHE A 35 -13.03 -14.72 10.43
N SER A 36 -14.05 -13.91 10.74
CA SER A 36 -15.41 -14.18 10.26
C SER A 36 -15.44 -14.23 8.72
N PRO A 37 -16.40 -14.95 8.10
CA PRO A 37 -16.55 -15.00 6.65
C PRO A 37 -16.62 -13.60 6.01
N GLN A 38 -17.21 -12.63 6.72
CA GLN A 38 -17.27 -11.23 6.33
C GLN A 38 -15.88 -10.57 6.36
N GLY A 39 -15.07 -10.84 7.39
CA GLY A 39 -13.70 -10.37 7.50
C GLY A 39 -12.79 -10.89 6.38
N LYS A 40 -13.00 -12.12 5.92
CA LYS A 40 -12.27 -12.69 4.77
C LYS A 40 -12.58 -11.95 3.46
N ILE A 41 -13.83 -11.57 3.24
CA ILE A 41 -14.24 -10.78 2.06
C ILE A 41 -13.66 -9.36 2.12
N LEU A 42 -13.76 -8.71 3.29
CA LEU A 42 -13.20 -7.39 3.53
C LEU A 42 -11.68 -7.35 3.33
N ALA A 43 -10.97 -8.41 3.75
CA ALA A 43 -9.53 -8.54 3.52
C ALA A 43 -9.22 -8.48 2.02
N TRP A 44 -9.89 -9.31 1.20
CA TRP A 44 -9.68 -9.33 -0.26
C TRP A 44 -10.09 -8.04 -0.97
N LEU A 45 -10.98 -7.26 -0.38
CA LEU A 45 -11.44 -5.99 -0.97
C LEU A 45 -10.30 -4.97 -1.08
N ILE A 46 -9.38 -4.94 -0.11
CA ILE A 46 -8.26 -3.98 -0.05
C ILE A 46 -7.34 -4.09 -1.28
N PRO A 47 -6.71 -5.25 -1.59
CA PRO A 47 -5.83 -5.37 -2.76
C PRO A 47 -6.58 -5.17 -4.09
N VAL A 48 -7.87 -5.52 -4.15
CA VAL A 48 -8.71 -5.27 -5.34
C VAL A 48 -8.90 -3.78 -5.59
N ILE A 49 -9.28 -3.01 -4.56
CA ILE A 49 -9.46 -1.55 -4.67
C ILE A 49 -8.14 -0.88 -5.05
N LEU A 50 -7.02 -1.28 -4.43
CA LEU A 50 -5.70 -0.75 -4.75
C LEU A 50 -5.31 -1.01 -6.21
N SER A 51 -5.61 -2.21 -6.71
CA SER A 51 -5.35 -2.56 -8.11
C SER A 51 -6.17 -1.68 -9.06
N LEU A 52 -7.45 -1.44 -8.76
CA LEU A 52 -8.30 -0.53 -9.53
C LEU A 52 -7.79 0.92 -9.50
N LEU A 53 -7.33 1.41 -8.35
CA LEU A 53 -6.72 2.74 -8.22
C LEU A 53 -5.46 2.87 -9.08
N ILE A 54 -4.59 1.85 -9.09
CA ILE A 54 -3.39 1.84 -9.95
C ILE A 54 -3.79 1.90 -11.43
N MET A 55 -4.77 1.08 -11.86
CA MET A 55 -5.25 1.08 -13.25
C MET A 55 -5.81 2.45 -13.64
N LEU A 56 -6.63 3.06 -12.76
CA LEU A 56 -7.21 4.38 -13.00
C LEU A 56 -6.13 5.48 -13.07
N ALA A 57 -5.12 5.42 -12.21
CA ALA A 57 -4.00 6.35 -12.24
C ALA A 57 -3.18 6.22 -13.53
N LEU A 58 -2.92 5.00 -14.00
CA LEU A 58 -2.24 4.75 -15.28
C LEU A 58 -3.06 5.29 -16.46
N PHE A 59 -4.38 5.10 -16.44
CA PHE A 59 -5.29 5.64 -17.45
C PHE A 59 -5.28 7.18 -17.48
N LEU A 60 -5.38 7.82 -16.31
CA LEU A 60 -5.31 9.29 -16.19
C LEU A 60 -3.97 9.84 -16.67
N ARG A 61 -2.88 9.13 -16.39
CA ARG A 61 -1.55 9.49 -16.87
C ARG A 61 -1.46 9.40 -18.39
N ASN A 62 -2.01 8.36 -19.01
CA ASN A 62 -2.04 8.21 -20.46
C ASN A 62 -2.87 9.31 -21.15
N LYS A 63 -3.88 9.86 -20.47
CA LYS A 63 -4.65 11.03 -20.94
C LYS A 63 -3.95 12.38 -20.74
N GLY A 64 -2.72 12.40 -20.24
CA GLY A 64 -1.95 13.62 -19.99
C GLY A 64 -2.19 14.28 -18.63
N ASN A 65 -3.11 13.75 -17.82
CA ASN A 65 -3.43 14.29 -16.49
C ASN A 65 -2.48 13.75 -15.41
N MET A 66 -1.21 14.18 -15.45
CA MET A 66 -0.18 13.70 -14.51
C MET A 66 -0.47 14.07 -13.06
N THR A 67 -1.05 15.24 -12.78
CA THR A 67 -1.33 15.70 -11.42
C THR A 67 -2.36 14.82 -10.73
N LEU A 68 -3.47 14.52 -11.40
CA LEU A 68 -4.51 13.64 -10.87
C LEU A 68 -4.00 12.22 -10.68
N ALA A 69 -3.23 11.70 -11.65
CA ALA A 69 -2.63 10.38 -11.54
C ALA A 69 -1.70 10.25 -10.33
N ASN A 70 -0.91 11.30 -10.04
CA ASN A 70 -0.06 11.36 -8.86
C ASN A 70 -0.90 11.38 -7.57
N ILE A 71 -1.86 12.31 -7.45
CA ILE A 71 -2.72 12.41 -6.26
C ILE A 71 -3.39 11.06 -5.97
N LEU A 72 -3.91 10.40 -7.01
CA LEU A 72 -4.64 9.14 -6.88
C LEU A 72 -3.76 8.03 -6.29
N LEU A 73 -2.49 7.93 -6.71
CA LEU A 73 -1.55 6.95 -6.17
C LEU A 73 -1.07 7.32 -4.75
N TRP A 74 -0.99 8.61 -4.45
CA TRP A 74 -0.47 9.08 -3.16
C TRP A 74 -1.47 8.96 -2.02
N ILE A 75 -2.78 8.95 -2.28
CA ILE A 75 -3.82 8.75 -1.25
C ILE A 75 -3.55 7.48 -0.41
N PRO A 76 -3.45 6.28 -1.01
CA PRO A 76 -3.12 5.05 -0.27
C PRO A 76 -1.64 4.95 0.12
N ALA A 77 -0.71 5.49 -0.69
CA ALA A 77 0.72 5.35 -0.42
C ALA A 77 1.21 6.16 0.78
N THR A 78 0.67 7.36 1.01
CA THR A 78 1.10 8.27 2.08
C THR A 78 0.97 7.66 3.48
N PRO A 79 -0.21 7.20 3.93
CA PRO A 79 -0.35 6.62 5.27
C PRO A 79 0.53 5.37 5.44
N PHE A 80 0.71 4.57 4.38
CA PHE A 80 1.61 3.42 4.40
C PHE A 80 3.07 3.81 4.61
N ILE A 81 3.58 4.76 3.82
CA ILE A 81 4.96 5.25 3.96
C ILE A 81 5.18 5.83 5.35
N ILE A 82 4.24 6.61 5.86
CA ILE A 82 4.31 7.15 7.23
C ILE A 82 4.36 6.02 8.27
N GLY A 83 3.49 5.01 8.15
CA GLY A 83 3.49 3.86 9.04
C GLY A 83 4.83 3.12 9.05
N VAL A 84 5.40 2.86 7.87
CA VAL A 84 6.71 2.23 7.70
C VAL A 84 7.83 3.09 8.30
N LEU A 85 7.79 4.40 8.12
CA LEU A 85 8.78 5.31 8.71
C LEU A 85 8.68 5.35 10.24
N ILE A 86 7.46 5.41 10.79
CA ILE A 86 7.25 5.40 12.24
C ILE A 86 7.74 4.08 12.83
N THR A 87 7.27 2.94 12.31
CA THR A 87 7.67 1.62 12.82
C THR A 87 9.16 1.35 12.63
N GLY A 88 9.73 1.73 11.48
CA GLY A 88 11.17 1.64 11.23
C GLY A 88 11.98 2.52 12.19
N PHE A 89 11.51 3.75 12.45
CA PHE A 89 12.14 4.63 13.43
C PHE A 89 12.08 4.05 14.85
N LEU A 90 10.90 3.58 15.29
CA LEU A 90 10.74 2.92 16.59
C LEU A 90 11.65 1.69 16.72
N ALA A 91 11.76 0.86 15.68
CA ALA A 91 12.64 -0.30 15.68
C ALA A 91 14.12 0.09 15.87
N LEU A 92 14.57 1.18 15.24
CA LEU A 92 15.92 1.71 15.45
C LEU A 92 16.12 2.22 16.88
N VAL A 93 15.15 2.95 17.44
CA VAL A 93 15.22 3.41 18.83
C VAL A 93 15.29 2.24 19.81
N PHE A 94 14.47 1.21 19.63
CA PHE A 94 14.52 0.01 20.45
C PHE A 94 15.84 -0.76 20.29
N ASN A 95 16.42 -0.81 19.09
CA ASN A 95 17.71 -1.49 18.90
C ASN A 95 18.89 -0.72 19.52
N LEU A 96 18.83 0.62 19.55
CA LEU A 96 19.90 1.47 20.07
C LEU A 96 19.80 1.72 21.58
N PHE A 97 18.59 1.72 22.14
CA PHE A 97 18.33 2.09 23.53
C PHE A 97 17.53 1.06 24.33
N GLY A 98 16.95 0.05 23.67
CA GLY A 98 16.39 -1.12 24.35
C GLY A 98 17.53 -2.01 24.80
N LYS A 99 17.65 -2.20 26.11
CA LYS A 99 18.41 -3.32 26.67
C LYS A 99 17.67 -4.63 26.41
#